data_AF-K1YZ37-F1
#
_entry.id   AF-K1YZ37-F1
#
_cell.length_a   1.000
_cell.length_b   1.000
_cell.length_c   1.000
_cell.angle_alpha   90.00
_cell.angle_beta   90.00
_cell.angle_gamma   90.00
#
_symmetry.space_group_name_H-M   'P 1'
#
loop_
_entity.id
_entity.type
_entity.pdbx_description
1 polymer ?
#
loop_
_entity_poly.entity_id
_entity_poly.type
_entity_poly.pdbx_seq_one_letter_code
_entity_poly.pdbx_strand_id
1 'polypeptide(L)'
;SYFLLLFLGVLLTLVFLSLAFLMSTLIKRREMVFGIILLLWFAFFVVYDVLVIGIVLEFGDYPLEWPMMGLVLLNPIDLVRVILLLHIDLSAMMGYSGALFQKYFSHYQGIFITSLVLCLWIAIPFWFGFRAFNKKDL
;
A
#
# COMPACT_ATOMS: atom_id res chain seq x y z
N SER A 1 3.23 -11.52 16.33
CA SER A 1 4.12 -12.64 15.91
C SER A 1 5.02 -12.21 14.76
N TYR A 2 6.33 -12.42 14.86
CA TYR A 2 7.32 -12.02 13.83
C TYR A 2 7.01 -12.57 12.42
N PHE A 3 6.39 -13.75 12.31
CA PHE A 3 5.96 -14.34 11.04
C PHE A 3 4.99 -13.46 10.24
N LEU A 4 4.12 -12.71 10.90
CA LEU A 4 3.16 -11.82 10.23
C LEU A 4 3.88 -10.65 9.56
N LEU A 5 4.89 -10.09 10.22
CA LEU A 5 5.69 -8.99 9.68
C LEU A 5 6.44 -9.45 8.42
N LEU A 6 7.02 -10.64 8.45
CA LEU A 6 7.68 -11.26 7.29
C LEU A 6 6.69 -11.51 6.15
N PHE A 7 5.52 -12.07 6.47
CA PHE A 7 4.48 -12.34 5.47
C PHE A 7 4.02 -11.06 4.75
N LEU A 8 3.76 -9.98 5.50
CA LEU A 8 3.37 -8.70 4.91
C LEU A 8 4.51 -8.06 4.09
N GLY A 9 5.76 -8.20 4.55
CA GLY A 9 6.92 -7.76 3.78
C GLY A 9 7.05 -8.48 2.44
N VAL A 10 6.79 -9.80 2.41
CA VAL A 10 6.77 -10.57 1.16
C VAL A 10 5.62 -10.12 0.25
N LEU A 11 4.41 -9.92 0.78
CA LEU A 11 3.30 -9.40 -0.03
C LEU A 11 3.62 -8.01 -0.62
N LEU A 12 4.21 -7.11 0.17
CA LEU A 12 4.57 -5.79 -0.30
C LEU A 12 5.63 -5.83 -1.41
N THR A 13 6.64 -6.69 -1.29
CA THR A 13 7.63 -6.87 -2.36
C THR A 13 7.00 -7.44 -3.64
N LEU A 14 6.03 -8.35 -3.51
CA LEU A 14 5.24 -8.86 -4.65
C LEU A 14 4.40 -7.77 -5.32
N VAL A 15 3.83 -6.82 -4.55
CA VAL A 15 3.13 -5.65 -5.12
C VAL A 15 4.07 -4.86 -6.01
N PHE A 16 5.26 -4.48 -5.51
CA PHE A 16 6.23 -3.73 -6.33
C PHE A 16 6.75 -4.55 -7.52
N LEU A 17 6.91 -5.86 -7.37
CA LEU A 17 7.31 -6.74 -8.45
C LEU A 17 6.24 -6.79 -9.57
N SER A 18 4.96 -6.89 -9.20
CA SER A 18 3.86 -6.90 -10.17
C SER A 18 3.72 -5.56 -10.92
N LEU A 19 3.95 -4.45 -10.23
CA LEU A 19 4.03 -3.12 -10.84
C LEU A 19 5.23 -2.99 -11.77
N ALA A 20 6.41 -3.47 -11.35
CA ALA A 20 7.61 -3.51 -12.20
C ALA A 20 7.38 -4.34 -13.47
N PHE A 21 6.70 -5.47 -13.35
CA PHE A 21 6.31 -6.29 -14.48
C PHE A 21 5.38 -5.53 -15.43
N LEU A 22 4.29 -4.93 -14.93
CA LEU A 22 3.41 -4.09 -15.74
C LEU A 22 4.19 -3.00 -16.48
N MET A 23 5.03 -2.24 -15.77
CA MET A 23 5.80 -1.15 -16.36
C MET A 23 6.81 -1.66 -17.41
N SER A 24 7.46 -2.80 -17.17
CA SER A 24 8.35 -3.46 -18.13
C SER A 24 7.62 -3.84 -19.42
N THR A 25 6.36 -4.30 -19.32
CA THR A 25 5.56 -4.62 -20.51
C THR A 25 5.09 -3.37 -21.26
N LEU A 26 4.98 -2.21 -20.62
CA LEU A 26 4.53 -0.96 -21.28
C LEU A 26 5.69 -0.19 -21.91
N ILE A 27 6.81 -0.07 -21.20
CA ILE A 27 7.96 0.75 -21.58
C ILE A 27 8.91 -0.02 -22.50
N LYS A 28 9.36 0.58 -23.59
CA LYS A 28 10.31 -0.04 -24.52
C LYS A 28 11.76 -0.07 -24.01
N ARG A 29 12.17 0.96 -23.27
CA ARG A 29 13.55 1.13 -22.76
C ARG A 29 13.65 0.57 -21.34
N ARG A 30 14.36 -0.55 -21.18
CA ARG A 30 14.46 -1.28 -19.90
C ARG A 30 15.08 -0.45 -18.79
N GLU A 31 16.03 0.42 -19.12
CA GLU A 31 16.68 1.34 -18.19
C GLU A 31 15.72 2.36 -17.56
N MET A 32 14.64 2.73 -18.27
CA MET A 32 13.66 3.68 -17.76
C MET A 32 12.66 3.04 -16.78
N VAL A 33 12.47 1.71 -16.87
CA VAL A 33 11.55 0.96 -16.00
C VAL A 33 11.97 1.09 -14.54
N PHE A 34 13.27 0.93 -14.26
CA PHE A 34 13.81 1.05 -12.90
C PHE A 34 13.54 2.45 -12.32
N GLY A 35 13.83 3.50 -13.10
CA GLY A 35 13.58 4.88 -12.69
C GLY A 35 12.09 5.14 -12.40
N ILE A 36 11.19 4.61 -13.23
CA ILE A 36 9.75 4.80 -13.03
C ILE A 36 9.24 4.05 -11.79
N ILE A 37 9.72 2.84 -11.54
CA ILE A 37 9.35 2.09 -10.33
C ILE A 37 9.90 2.77 -9.07
N LEU A 38 11.11 3.30 -9.13
CA LEU A 38 11.67 4.08 -8.02
C LEU A 38 10.85 5.35 -7.75
N LEU A 39 10.47 6.08 -8.80
CA LEU A 39 9.61 7.26 -8.69
C LEU A 39 8.22 6.92 -8.14
N LEU A 40 7.64 5.79 -8.57
CA LEU A 40 6.36 5.31 -8.09
C LEU A 40 6.43 4.90 -6.62
N TRP A 41 7.50 4.20 -6.22
CA TRP A 41 7.77 3.90 -4.82
C TRP A 41 7.88 5.17 -3.98
N PHE A 42 8.65 6.16 -4.46
CA PHE A 42 8.79 7.46 -3.80
C PHE A 42 7.45 8.21 -3.72
N ALA A 43 6.62 8.14 -4.75
CA ALA A 43 5.30 8.74 -4.74
C ALA A 43 4.41 8.11 -3.64
N PHE A 44 4.40 6.78 -3.52
CA PHE A 44 3.67 6.11 -2.45
C PHE A 44 4.28 6.34 -1.06
N PHE A 45 5.60 6.48 -0.95
CA PHE A 45 6.28 6.61 0.35
C PHE A 45 6.33 8.04 0.88
N VAL A 46 6.39 9.06 0.01
CA VAL A 46 6.57 10.47 0.44
C VAL A 46 5.42 11.33 -0.03
N VAL A 47 5.12 11.32 -1.33
CA VAL A 47 4.11 12.22 -1.91
C VAL A 47 2.74 11.92 -1.29
N TYR A 48 2.42 10.64 -1.12
CA TYR A 48 1.18 10.21 -0.49
C TYR A 48 1.05 10.71 0.95
N ASP A 49 2.11 10.60 1.75
CA ASP A 49 2.12 11.05 3.14
C ASP A 49 1.89 12.58 3.21
N VAL A 50 2.53 13.36 2.33
CA VAL A 50 2.31 14.82 2.24
C VAL A 50 0.87 15.16 1.84
N LEU A 51 0.30 14.43 0.87
CA LEU A 51 -1.09 14.61 0.44
C LEU A 51 -2.07 14.32 1.58
N VAL A 52 -1.87 13.21 2.32
CA VAL A 52 -2.72 12.85 3.47
C VAL A 52 -2.64 13.92 4.55
N ILE A 53 -1.44 14.41 4.88
CA ILE A 53 -1.26 15.51 5.84
C ILE A 53 -2.02 16.75 5.36
N GLY A 54 -1.92 17.13 4.08
CA GLY A 54 -2.67 18.25 3.52
C GLY A 54 -4.19 18.10 3.68
N ILE A 55 -4.73 16.91 3.41
CA ILE A 55 -6.17 16.61 3.62
C ILE A 55 -6.55 16.74 5.10
N VAL A 56 -5.74 16.20 6.00
CA VAL A 56 -6.00 16.26 7.45
C VAL A 56 -5.95 17.69 7.96
N LEU A 57 -5.07 18.54 7.42
CA LEU A 57 -4.97 19.94 7.81
C LEU A 57 -6.18 20.76 7.36
N GLU A 58 -6.69 20.53 6.14
CA GLU A 58 -7.84 21.24 5.59
C GLU A 58 -9.18 20.75 6.16
N PHE A 59 -9.31 19.44 6.40
CA PHE A 59 -10.56 18.80 6.82
C PHE A 59 -10.55 18.29 8.26
N GLY A 60 -9.59 18.74 9.08
CA GLY A 60 -9.39 18.28 10.46
C GLY A 60 -10.58 18.49 11.39
N ASP A 61 -11.47 19.43 11.06
CA ASP A 61 -12.70 19.71 11.82
C ASP A 61 -13.84 18.72 11.54
N TYR A 62 -13.71 17.85 10.53
CA TYR A 62 -14.70 16.83 10.17
C TYR A 62 -14.29 15.43 10.70
N PRO A 63 -15.26 14.52 10.91
CA PRO A 63 -14.93 13.13 11.28
C PRO A 63 -14.20 12.42 10.14
N LEU A 64 -12.86 12.35 10.26
CA LEU A 64 -11.95 11.79 9.25
C LEU A 64 -11.80 10.27 9.33
N GLU A 65 -12.56 9.57 10.17
CA GLU A 65 -12.39 8.14 10.45
C GLU A 65 -12.49 7.27 9.19
N TRP A 66 -13.60 7.37 8.45
CA TRP A 66 -13.84 6.59 7.24
C TRP A 66 -12.97 7.03 6.05
N PRO A 67 -12.81 8.34 5.77
CA PRO A 67 -11.89 8.80 4.73
C PRO A 67 -10.45 8.33 4.95
N MET A 68 -9.93 8.41 6.19
CA MET A 68 -8.57 7.98 6.48
C MET A 68 -8.38 6.48 6.27
N MET A 69 -9.36 5.64 6.65
CA MET A 69 -9.28 4.21 6.34
C MET A 69 -9.20 3.95 4.83
N GLY A 70 -10.02 4.64 4.03
CA GLY A 70 -9.97 4.54 2.57
C GLY A 70 -8.60 4.95 2.01
N LEU A 71 -8.03 6.04 2.53
CA LEU A 71 -6.71 6.51 2.15
C LEU A 71 -5.61 5.50 2.49
N VAL A 72 -5.64 4.89 3.68
CA VAL A 72 -4.65 3.85 4.04
C VAL A 72 -4.76 2.65 3.11
N LEU A 73 -5.98 2.18 2.79
CA LEU A 73 -6.20 1.05 1.88
C LEU A 73 -5.71 1.30 0.45
N LEU A 74 -5.70 2.57 0.01
CA LEU A 74 -5.24 2.96 -1.31
C LEU A 74 -3.72 2.93 -1.45
N ASN A 75 -2.98 2.95 -0.34
CA ASN A 75 -1.52 2.88 -0.34
C ASN A 75 -1.02 1.57 0.29
N PRO A 76 -0.51 0.61 -0.50
CA PRO A 76 -0.04 -0.68 0.03
C PRO A 76 1.13 -0.53 1.00
N ILE A 77 1.97 0.52 0.84
CA ILE A 77 3.07 0.81 1.78
C ILE A 77 2.49 1.21 3.14
N ASP A 78 1.57 2.17 3.14
CA ASP A 78 1.04 2.73 4.38
C ASP A 78 0.16 1.71 5.11
N LEU A 79 -0.63 0.93 4.38
CA LEU A 79 -1.40 -0.19 4.91
C LEU A 79 -0.53 -1.22 5.66
N VAL A 80 0.61 -1.62 5.08
CA VAL A 80 1.57 -2.48 5.78
C VAL A 80 2.16 -1.76 6.99
N ARG A 81 2.57 -0.49 6.84
CA ARG A 81 3.14 0.33 7.91
C ARG A 81 2.22 0.43 9.13
N VAL A 82 0.93 0.68 8.92
CA VAL A 82 -0.08 0.76 9.99
C VAL A 82 -0.19 -0.57 10.74
N ILE A 83 -0.28 -1.70 10.04
CA ILE A 83 -0.32 -3.02 10.67
C ILE A 83 0.96 -3.34 11.46
N LEU A 84 2.13 -2.98 10.91
CA LEU A 84 3.42 -3.15 11.58
C LEU A 84 3.45 -2.36 12.90
N LEU A 85 3.02 -1.09 12.88
CA LEU A 85 2.99 -0.22 14.06
C LEU A 85 2.01 -0.71 15.13
N LEU A 86 0.86 -1.24 14.72
CA LEU A 86 -0.10 -1.86 15.64
C LEU A 86 0.45 -3.13 16.30
N HIS A 87 1.29 -3.90 15.61
CA HIS A 87 1.84 -5.17 16.10
C HIS A 87 3.13 -5.04 16.93
N ILE A 88 3.86 -3.94 16.81
CA ILE A 88 5.17 -3.72 17.49
C ILE A 88 4.99 -2.97 18.83
N ASP A 89 3.78 -2.94 19.40
CA ASP A 89 3.45 -2.19 20.63
C ASP A 89 3.68 -0.66 20.53
N LEU A 90 3.96 -0.14 19.33
CA LEU A 90 4.02 1.31 19.04
C LEU A 90 2.62 1.92 18.87
N SER A 91 1.56 1.11 18.97
CA SER A 91 0.15 1.55 18.90
C SER A 91 -0.19 2.63 19.93
N ALA A 92 0.43 2.60 21.12
CA ALA A 92 0.22 3.59 22.17
C ALA A 92 0.71 5.00 21.78
N MET A 93 1.58 5.13 20.77
CA MET A 93 2.14 6.40 20.32
C MET A 93 1.34 7.04 19.17
N MET A 94 0.30 6.38 18.64
CA MET A 94 -0.47 6.84 17.47
C MET A 94 -1.61 7.83 17.78
N GLY A 95 -1.84 8.19 19.06
CA GLY A 95 -2.88 9.14 19.46
C GLY A 95 -4.32 8.64 19.21
N TYR A 96 -5.29 9.57 19.09
CA TYR A 96 -6.72 9.26 18.96
C TYR A 96 -7.07 8.43 17.71
N SER A 97 -6.47 8.74 16.56
CA SER A 97 -6.63 7.96 15.32
C SER A 97 -6.04 6.55 15.45
N GLY A 98 -4.96 6.42 16.24
CA GLY A 98 -4.36 5.13 16.60
C GLY A 98 -5.32 4.19 17.31
N ALA A 99 -6.15 4.70 18.22
CA ALA A 99 -7.15 3.90 18.93
C ALA A 99 -8.25 3.37 17.98
N LEU A 100 -8.62 4.16 16.97
CA LEU A 100 -9.57 3.73 15.93
C LEU A 100 -8.94 2.66 15.04
N PHE A 101 -7.73 2.89 14.52
CA PHE A 101 -7.02 1.86 13.76
C PHE A 101 -6.79 0.60 14.58
N GLN A 102 -6.48 0.70 15.87
CA GLN A 102 -6.39 -0.45 16.74
C GLN A 102 -7.75 -1.17 16.82
N LYS A 103 -8.87 -0.49 17.01
CA LYS A 103 -10.18 -1.13 17.09
C LYS A 103 -10.56 -1.91 15.82
N TYR A 104 -10.22 -1.40 14.63
CA TYR A 104 -10.59 -2.02 13.35
C TYR A 104 -9.51 -2.96 12.75
N PHE A 105 -8.23 -2.64 12.96
CA PHE A 105 -7.10 -3.35 12.37
C PHE A 105 -6.29 -4.22 13.35
N SER A 106 -6.44 -4.09 14.68
CA SER A 106 -5.75 -4.97 15.63
C SER A 106 -6.34 -6.38 15.71
N HIS A 107 -7.58 -6.56 15.24
CA HIS A 107 -8.25 -7.85 15.22
C HIS A 107 -7.85 -8.68 13.99
N TYR A 108 -8.09 -9.99 14.01
CA TYR A 108 -7.86 -10.90 12.87
C TYR A 108 -8.48 -10.41 11.56
N GLN A 109 -9.55 -9.62 11.65
CA GLN A 109 -10.20 -8.94 10.52
C GLN A 109 -9.26 -7.96 9.80
N GLY A 110 -8.47 -7.16 10.53
CA GLY A 110 -7.52 -6.22 9.95
C GLY A 110 -6.45 -6.90 9.10
N ILE A 111 -5.93 -8.00 9.62
CA ILE A 111 -4.93 -8.83 8.92
C ILE A 111 -5.53 -9.44 7.65
N PHE A 112 -6.77 -9.93 7.73
CA PHE A 112 -7.48 -10.50 6.59
C PHE A 112 -7.75 -9.45 5.49
N ILE A 113 -8.27 -8.28 5.85
CA ILE A 113 -8.52 -7.17 4.92
C ILE A 113 -7.21 -6.70 4.28
N THR A 114 -6.17 -6.50 5.08
CA THR A 114 -4.82 -6.11 4.62
C THR A 114 -4.30 -7.11 3.59
N SER A 115 -4.39 -8.41 3.89
CA SER A 115 -3.95 -9.46 2.99
C SER A 115 -4.75 -9.48 1.68
N LEU A 116 -6.07 -9.33 1.75
CA LEU A 116 -6.93 -9.23 0.57
C LEU A 116 -6.57 -8.02 -0.31
N VAL A 117 -6.39 -6.86 0.29
CA VAL A 117 -6.08 -5.62 -0.42
C VAL A 117 -4.70 -5.70 -1.07
N LEU A 118 -3.70 -6.27 -0.39
CA LEU A 118 -2.39 -6.53 -1.01
C LEU A 118 -2.48 -7.53 -2.15
N CYS A 119 -3.26 -8.61 -1.99
CA CYS A 119 -3.51 -9.56 -3.07
C CYS A 119 -4.18 -8.90 -4.28
N LEU A 120 -5.13 -7.98 -4.08
CA LEU A 120 -5.72 -7.18 -5.16
C LEU A 120 -4.68 -6.27 -5.83
N TRP A 121 -3.85 -5.60 -5.03
CA TRP A 121 -2.73 -4.79 -5.51
C TRP A 121 -1.68 -5.59 -6.28
N ILE A 122 -1.57 -6.91 -6.08
CA ILE A 122 -0.75 -7.80 -6.91
C ILE A 122 -1.51 -8.20 -8.17
N ALA A 123 -2.75 -8.68 -8.01
CA ALA A 123 -3.54 -9.25 -9.10
C ALA A 123 -3.85 -8.24 -10.20
N ILE A 124 -4.18 -6.99 -9.83
CA ILE A 124 -4.52 -5.91 -10.77
C ILE A 124 -3.36 -5.63 -11.75
N PRO A 125 -2.18 -5.17 -11.29
CA PRO A 125 -1.07 -4.87 -12.19
C PRO A 125 -0.52 -6.12 -12.88
N PHE A 126 -0.55 -7.29 -12.23
CA PHE A 126 -0.16 -8.54 -12.87
C PHE A 126 -1.08 -8.87 -14.06
N TRP A 127 -2.39 -8.75 -13.90
CA TRP A 127 -3.36 -9.01 -14.97
C TRP A 127 -3.23 -8.00 -16.12
N PHE A 128 -3.06 -6.72 -15.82
CA PHE A 128 -2.80 -5.69 -16.83
C PHE A 128 -1.48 -5.94 -17.56
N GLY A 129 -0.42 -6.35 -16.85
CA GLY A 129 0.88 -6.67 -17.42
C GLY A 129 0.79 -7.88 -18.35
N PHE A 130 0.09 -8.93 -17.91
CA PHE A 130 -0.15 -10.12 -18.73
C PHE A 130 -0.92 -9.79 -20.02
N ARG A 131 -1.98 -8.98 -19.92
CA ARG A 131 -2.74 -8.52 -21.10
C ARG A 131 -1.91 -7.64 -22.04
N ALA A 132 -1.07 -6.77 -21.50
CA ALA A 132 -0.20 -5.91 -22.30
C ALA A 132 0.90 -6.72 -23.00
N PHE A 133 1.45 -7.74 -22.33
CA PHE A 133 2.41 -8.68 -22.89
C PHE A 133 1.80 -9.48 -24.05
N ASN A 134 0.64 -10.10 -23.84
CA ASN A 134 -0.02 -10.92 -24.86
C ASN A 134 -0.45 -10.14 -26.11
N LYS A 135 -0.65 -8.82 -26.00
CA LYS A 135 -0.92 -7.92 -27.14
C LYS A 135 0.33 -7.52 -27.93
N LYS A 136 1.53 -7.68 -27.36
CA LYS A 136 2.80 -7.34 -28.03
C LYS A 136 3.42 -8.54 -28.75
N ASP A 137 3.05 -9.76 -28.35
CA ASP A 137 3.50 -11.01 -28.96
C ASP A 137 2.57 -11.50 -30.10
N LEU A 138 1.47 -10.80 -30.39
CA LEU A 138 0.59 -10.98 -31.56
C LEU A 138 0.82 -9.85 -32.57
#